data_AF-A0ABC9Y854-F1
#
_entry.id   AF-A0ABC9Y854-F1
#
_cell.length_a   1.000
_cell.length_b   1.000
_cell.length_c   1.000
_cell.angle_alpha   90.00
_cell.angle_beta   90.00
_cell.angle_gamma   90.00
#
_symmetry.space_group_name_H-M   'P 1'
#
loop_
_entity.id
_entity.type
_entity.pdbx_description
1 polymer ?
#
loop_
_entity_poly.entity_id
_entity_poly.type
_entity_poly.pdbx_seq_one_letter_code
_entity_poly.pdbx_strand_id
1 'polypeptide(L)'
;MEQPILGIISKHVEEKVVTGGGQHGFTKGKSCLTNLIAFYDGMTGWVDEETAVDVVYLDFSKAFDTISHNILIDEMTGFEDEGRVVD
;
A
#
# COMPACT_ATOMS: atom_id res chain seq x y z
N MET A 1 -6.23 -13.51 19.86
CA MET A 1 -7.35 -13.21 18.93
C MET A 1 -6.86 -12.45 17.69
N GLU A 2 -5.84 -11.61 17.83
CA GLU A 2 -5.29 -10.81 16.71
C GLU A 2 -4.48 -11.62 15.69
N GLN A 3 -3.72 -12.64 16.14
CA GLN A 3 -2.89 -13.47 15.24
C GLN A 3 -3.69 -14.24 14.17
N PRO A 4 -4.85 -14.87 14.51
CA PRO A 4 -5.73 -15.46 13.49
C PRO A 4 -6.27 -14.44 12.48
N ILE A 5 -6.67 -13.25 12.95
CA ILE A 5 -7.23 -12.19 12.11
C ILE A 5 -6.16 -11.66 11.16
N LEU A 6 -4.94 -11.41 11.67
CA LEU A 6 -3.80 -10.99 10.87
C LEU A 6 -3.51 -11.99 9.74
N GLY A 7 -3.52 -13.30 10.03
CA GLY A 7 -3.28 -14.32 9.02
C GLY A 7 -4.32 -14.31 7.89
N ILE A 8 -5.60 -14.07 8.21
CA ILE A 8 -6.68 -13.96 7.22
C ILE A 8 -6.50 -12.70 6.37
N ILE A 9 -6.22 -11.55 7.00
CA ILE A 9 -6.04 -10.27 6.31
C ILE A 9 -4.81 -10.31 5.41
N SER A 10 -3.67 -10.82 5.89
CA SER A 10 -2.45 -10.96 5.09
C SER A 10 -2.70 -11.82 3.85
N LYS A 11 -3.37 -12.96 4.02
CA LYS A 11 -3.74 -13.82 2.88
C LYS A 11 -4.62 -13.09 1.87
N HIS A 12 -5.63 -12.36 2.34
CA HIS A 12 -6.53 -11.61 1.49
C HIS A 12 -5.81 -10.52 0.68
N VAL A 13 -4.94 -9.76 1.34
CA VAL A 13 -4.13 -8.69 0.71
C VAL A 13 -3.18 -9.26 -0.34
N GLU A 14 -2.58 -10.43 -0.06
CA GLU A 14 -1.71 -11.14 -1.01
C GLU A 14 -2.49 -11.68 -2.22
N GLU A 15 -3.67 -12.28 -2.02
CA GLU A 15 -4.47 -12.90 -3.08
C GLU A 15 -5.14 -11.86 -4.00
N LYS A 16 -5.64 -10.75 -3.45
CA LYS A 16 -6.30 -9.69 -4.22
C LYS A 16 -5.34 -8.66 -4.80
N VAL A 17 -4.03 -8.79 -4.57
CA VAL A 17 -3.00 -7.84 -5.03
C VAL A 17 -3.36 -6.38 -4.65
N VAL A 18 -3.87 -6.18 -3.44
CA VAL A 18 -4.29 -4.86 -2.94
C VAL A 18 -3.09 -3.91 -2.84
N THR A 19 -1.88 -4.46 -2.71
CA THR A 19 -0.64 -3.69 -2.60
C THR A 19 0.17 -3.71 -3.89
N GLY A 20 0.56 -2.53 -4.37
CA GLY A 20 1.47 -2.40 -5.52
C GLY A 20 2.90 -2.89 -5.23
N GLY A 21 3.68 -3.12 -6.29
CA GLY A 21 5.06 -3.65 -6.19
C GLY A 21 6.01 -2.80 -5.33
N GLY A 22 5.75 -1.49 -5.21
CA GLY A 22 6.50 -0.57 -4.36
C GLY A 22 6.17 -0.63 -2.86
N GLN A 23 5.11 -1.33 -2.44
CA GLN A 23 4.76 -1.46 -1.02
C GLN A 23 5.81 -2.32 -0.32
N HIS A 24 6.41 -1.77 0.73
CA HIS A 24 7.40 -2.46 1.57
C HIS A 24 6.94 -2.60 3.03
N GLY A 25 6.15 -1.65 3.53
CA GLY A 25 5.59 -1.72 4.88
C GLY A 25 4.58 -2.86 4.99
N PHE A 26 4.67 -3.63 6.08
CA PHE A 26 3.80 -4.76 6.37
C PHE A 26 3.79 -5.88 5.30
N THR A 27 4.79 -5.92 4.42
CA THR A 27 4.92 -6.96 3.40
C THR A 27 5.99 -7.98 3.80
N LYS A 28 5.64 -9.26 3.79
CA LYS A 28 6.58 -10.35 4.12
C LYS A 28 7.78 -10.33 3.16
N GLY A 29 8.98 -10.43 3.72
CA GLY A 29 10.23 -10.45 2.94
C GLY A 29 10.70 -9.07 2.46
N LYS A 30 9.98 -8.00 2.77
CA LYS A 30 10.40 -6.62 2.53
C LYS A 30 10.71 -5.92 3.86
N SER A 31 11.60 -4.93 3.80
CA SER A 31 12.07 -4.16 4.94
C SER A 31 12.22 -2.68 4.59
N CYS A 32 12.45 -1.84 5.59
CA CYS A 32 12.80 -0.44 5.37
C CYS A 32 14.09 -0.29 4.55
N LEU A 33 15.06 -1.21 4.73
CA LEU A 33 16.30 -1.20 3.98
C LEU A 33 16.07 -1.50 2.50
N THR A 34 15.32 -2.56 2.19
CA THR A 34 15.01 -2.90 0.79
C THR A 34 14.17 -1.81 0.12
N ASN A 35 13.30 -1.13 0.88
CA ASN A 35 12.56 0.03 0.39
C ASN A 35 13.51 1.15 -0.03
N LEU A 36 14.49 1.48 0.82
CA LEU A 36 15.46 2.52 0.54
C LEU A 36 16.33 2.16 -0.67
N ILE A 37 16.76 0.91 -0.78
CA ILE A 37 17.53 0.41 -1.93
C ILE A 37 16.73 0.56 -3.21
N ALA A 38 15.47 0.08 -3.25
CA ALA A 38 14.62 0.17 -4.43
C ALA A 38 14.34 1.63 -4.84
N PHE A 39 14.16 2.51 -3.86
CA PHE A 39 13.98 3.94 -4.10
C PHE A 39 15.21 4.58 -4.73
N TYR A 40 16.41 4.34 -4.17
CA TYR A 40 17.65 4.89 -4.72
C TYR A 40 17.95 4.33 -6.10
N ASP A 41 17.77 3.03 -6.33
CA ASP A 41 18.01 2.39 -7.62
C ASP A 41 17.19 3.06 -8.74
N GLY A 42 15.91 3.32 -8.50
CA GLY A 42 15.05 4.06 -9.44
C GLY A 42 15.47 5.51 -9.63
N MET A 43 15.79 6.21 -8.53
CA MET A 43 16.26 7.60 -8.59
C MET A 43 17.58 7.71 -9.38
N THR A 44 18.55 6.86 -9.10
CA THR A 44 19.85 6.88 -9.77
C THR A 44 19.73 6.56 -11.24
N GLY A 45 18.81 5.67 -11.64
CA GLY A 45 18.54 5.40 -13.05
C GLY A 45 18.09 6.66 -13.80
N TRP A 46 17.18 7.46 -13.23
CA TRP A 46 16.75 8.73 -13.83
C TRP A 46 17.86 9.79 -13.83
N VAL A 47 18.67 9.85 -12.77
CA VAL A 47 19.81 10.77 -12.70
C VAL A 47 20.85 10.44 -13.77
N ASP A 48 21.14 9.16 -13.99
CA ASP A 48 22.07 8.68 -15.03
C ASP A 48 21.56 9.00 -16.45
N GLU A 49 20.24 9.05 -16.63
CA GLU A 49 19.57 9.50 -17.86
C GLU A 49 19.48 11.04 -17.98
N GLU A 50 20.19 11.79 -17.12
CA GLU A 50 20.17 13.26 -17.05
C GLU A 50 18.77 13.85 -16.83
N THR A 51 17.85 13.05 -16.27
CA THR A 51 16.48 13.47 -15.96
C THR A 51 16.43 14.11 -14.57
N ALA A 52 15.79 15.27 -14.46
CA ALA A 52 15.57 15.93 -13.18
C ALA A 52 14.62 15.12 -12.30
N VAL A 53 15.00 14.89 -11.04
CA VAL A 53 14.21 14.11 -10.08
C VAL A 53 13.86 14.97 -8.87
N ASP A 54 12.57 15.02 -8.55
CA ASP A 54 12.04 15.60 -7.32
C ASP A 54 11.35 14.51 -6.48
N VAL A 55 11.42 14.64 -5.16
CA VAL A 55 10.89 13.63 -4.21
C VAL A 55 9.90 14.29 -3.26
N VAL A 56 8.70 13.69 -3.16
CA VAL A 56 7.66 14.11 -2.21
C VAL A 56 7.49 13.03 -1.15
N TYR A 57 7.75 13.38 0.10
CA TYR A 57 7.47 12.52 1.26
C TYR A 57 6.11 12.88 1.85
N LEU A 58 5.23 11.89 1.96
CA LEU A 58 3.90 12.02 2.55
C LEU A 58 3.82 11.19 3.83
N ASP A 59 3.13 11.72 4.84
CA ASP A 59 2.85 11.02 6.08
C ASP A 59 1.42 11.32 6.55
N PHE A 60 0.76 10.32 7.11
CA PHE A 60 -0.60 10.45 7.63
C PHE A 60 -0.56 10.54 9.15
N SER A 61 -0.96 11.69 9.69
CA SER A 61 -1.13 11.85 11.13
C SER A 61 -2.16 10.86 11.66
N LYS A 62 -1.75 9.98 12.59
CA LYS A 62 -2.62 8.98 13.24
C LYS A 62 -3.45 8.17 12.24
N ALA A 63 -2.81 7.61 11.22
CA ALA A 63 -3.46 6.89 10.13
C ALA A 63 -4.53 5.89 10.62
N PHE A 64 -4.19 5.02 11.57
CA PHE A 64 -5.13 4.00 12.08
C PHE A 64 -6.29 4.55 12.91
N ASP A 65 -6.13 5.72 13.55
CA ASP A 65 -7.21 6.38 14.28
C ASP A 65 -8.14 7.17 13.35
N THR A 66 -7.65 7.54 12.15
CA THR A 66 -8.32 8.48 11.24
C THR A 66 -9.00 7.79 10.05
N ILE A 67 -8.60 6.56 9.71
CA ILE A 67 -9.22 5.80 8.61
C ILE A 67 -10.69 5.52 8.94
N SER A 68 -11.59 5.85 8.00
CA SER A 68 -13.02 5.53 8.10
C SER A 68 -13.23 4.01 8.08
N HIS A 69 -13.96 3.49 9.06
CA HIS A 69 -14.29 2.06 9.14
C HIS A 69 -15.09 1.58 7.92
N ASN A 70 -15.99 2.39 7.37
CA ASN A 70 -16.78 2.00 6.19
C ASN A 70 -15.86 1.79 4.98
N ILE A 71 -14.97 2.76 4.73
CA ILE A 71 -14.00 2.67 3.61
C ILE A 71 -13.11 1.43 3.78
N LEU A 72 -12.61 1.17 4.99
CA LEU A 72 -11.78 0.01 5.26
C LEU A 72 -12.53 -1.32 5.01
N ILE A 73 -13.79 -1.41 5.41
CA ILE A 73 -14.63 -2.61 5.20
C ILE A 73 -14.94 -2.80 3.71
N ASP A 74 -15.27 -1.74 3.00
CA ASP A 74 -15.56 -1.79 1.56
C ASP A 74 -14.33 -2.31 0.78
N GLU A 75 -13.14 -1.81 1.12
CA GLU A 75 -11.87 -2.27 0.53
C GLU A 75 -11.59 -3.74 0.83
N MET A 76 -11.81 -4.18 2.08
CA MET A 76 -11.60 -5.58 2.49
C MET A 76 -12.62 -6.54 1.87
N THR A 77 -13.82 -6.08 1.57
CA THR A 77 -14.85 -6.92 0.94
C THR A 77 -14.69 -6.94 -0.58
N GLY A 78 -14.06 -5.92 -1.17
CA GLY A 78 -13.80 -5.82 -2.60
C GLY A 78 -15.08 -5.71 -3.41
N PHE A 79 -16.05 -4.91 -2.93
CA PHE A 79 -17.21 -4.58 -3.74
C PHE A 79 -16.74 -3.79 -4.96
N GLU A 80 -16.75 -4.45 -6.11
CA GLU A 80 -17.04 -3.78 -7.37
C GLU A 80 -18.43 -3.16 -7.21
N ASP A 81 -18.53 -1.83 -7.27
CA ASP A 81 -19.80 -1.12 -7.39
C ASP A 81 -20.47 -1.52 -8.72
N GLU A 82 -21.07 -2.70 -8.79
CA GLU A 82 -22.10 -2.98 -9.78
C GLU A 82 -23.36 -2.20 -9.36
N GLY A 83 -23.41 -0.94 -9.81
CA GLY A 83 -24.66 -0.24 -10.05
C GLY A 83 -25.41 0.23 -8.81
N ARG A 84 -24.89 1.25 -8.12
CA ARG A 84 -25.78 2.17 -7.40
C ARG A 84 -26.29 3.22 -8.37
N VAL A 85 -27.34 2.88 -9.11
CA VAL A 85 -28.20 3.89 -9.74
C VAL A 85 -28.78 4.73 -8.61
N VAL A 86 -28.31 5.97 -8.54
CA VAL A 86 -28.97 7.00 -7.74
C VAL A 86 -30.21 7.44 -8.51
N ASP A 87 -31.40 7.10 -8.00
CA ASP A 87 -32.64 7.83 -8.30
C ASP A 87 -32.59 9.22 -7.63
#